data_AF-A0A443HUE9-F1
#
_entry.id   AF-A0A443HUE9-F1
#
_cell.length_a   1.000
_cell.length_b   1.000
_cell.length_c   1.000
_cell.angle_alpha   90.00
_cell.angle_beta   90.00
_cell.angle_gamma   90.00
#
_symmetry.space_group_name_H-M   'P 1'
#
loop_
_entity.id
_entity.type
_entity.pdbx_description
1 polymer ?
#
loop_
_entity_poly.entity_id
_entity_poly.type
_entity_poly.pdbx_seq_one_letter_code
_entity_poly.pdbx_strand_id
1 'polypeptide(L)'
;MSTTSPIIFYDIAMKAPLEKNCCSPNPWKTRLALNFKNLPYSTSWVPLPDIGKVRSNLNVPACRKFADGTDFFTLPIIEDRTTGSLVGDSFDIAVYLQNTYPDSGAGDLFPPQKLEFVLPEGPALLVPLTECRESGFPEYAKFNVNVDAAFTAHVQLGVQGLPFDPATAEISRAEFVRRAGFTSWDDFALVGEAREKTKESFRNTLGGLAELFSRDTSGPFLLGTRASYADLIVGGWLRMMSVTLPESEWEELRSWHGGLFGQLYDALQITQYANTPDKEEQTRPRNFSMPLSGSSGDRVSGLDHPLQKPIDATRVAESGITAESKVHNVNHITFQLESRIDSQRSKPSFNELI
;
A
#
# COMPACT_ATOMS: atom_id res chain seq x y z
N MET A 1 -13.90 33.34 -15.04
CA MET A 1 -14.10 32.24 -16.00
C MET A 1 -13.85 30.95 -15.25
N SER A 2 -14.65 29.88 -15.46
CA SER A 2 -14.36 28.59 -14.82
C SER A 2 -13.15 27.96 -15.50
N THR A 3 -12.02 27.89 -14.80
CA THR A 3 -10.82 27.19 -15.27
C THR A 3 -11.05 25.69 -15.15
N THR A 4 -11.60 25.06 -16.19
CA THR A 4 -11.58 23.60 -16.32
C THR A 4 -10.15 23.12 -16.24
N SER A 5 -9.84 22.22 -15.30
CA SER A 5 -8.51 21.61 -15.19
C SER A 5 -8.11 20.97 -16.53
N PRO A 6 -6.89 21.18 -17.02
CA PRO A 6 -6.42 20.62 -18.29
C PRO A 6 -6.38 19.10 -18.27
N ILE A 7 -6.06 18.50 -17.13
CA ILE A 7 -5.99 17.04 -16.96
C ILE A 7 -7.26 16.52 -16.28
N ILE A 8 -7.88 15.49 -16.86
CA ILE A 8 -8.79 14.60 -16.14
C ILE A 8 -8.02 13.37 -15.70
N PHE A 9 -8.09 13.05 -14.42
CA PHE A 9 -7.52 11.85 -13.83
C PHE A 9 -8.65 10.88 -13.47
N TYR A 10 -8.65 9.67 -14.04
CA TYR A 10 -9.65 8.64 -13.77
C TYR A 10 -9.18 7.76 -12.61
N ASP A 11 -9.90 7.83 -11.49
CA ASP A 11 -9.61 7.13 -10.22
C ASP A 11 -10.82 6.28 -9.80
N ILE A 12 -10.60 5.28 -8.95
CA ILE A 12 -11.63 4.32 -8.54
C ILE A 12 -12.49 4.93 -7.43
N ALA A 13 -13.80 4.94 -7.65
CA ALA A 13 -14.78 5.36 -6.67
C ALA A 13 -14.87 4.35 -5.52
N MET A 14 -14.49 4.80 -4.34
CA MET A 14 -14.66 4.09 -3.07
C MET A 14 -15.84 4.70 -2.29
N LYS A 15 -16.16 4.14 -1.12
CA LYS A 15 -17.14 4.69 -0.18
C LYS A 15 -16.85 6.16 0.12
N ALA A 16 -17.87 7.01 0.12
CA ALA A 16 -17.71 8.42 0.49
C ALA A 16 -17.21 8.60 1.95
N PRO A 17 -16.43 9.67 2.26
CA PRO A 17 -15.90 10.66 1.34
C PRO A 17 -14.74 10.11 0.49
N LEU A 18 -14.79 10.38 -0.81
CA LEU A 18 -13.95 9.74 -1.84
C LEU A 18 -12.46 10.06 -1.65
N GLU A 19 -12.15 11.31 -1.37
CA GLU A 19 -10.79 11.83 -1.16
C GLU A 19 -10.13 11.20 0.08
N LYS A 20 -10.93 10.80 1.09
CA LYS A 20 -10.46 10.12 2.29
C LYS A 20 -10.27 8.61 2.09
N ASN A 21 -11.10 7.98 1.25
CA ASN A 21 -11.19 6.52 1.17
C ASN A 21 -10.65 5.92 -0.13
N CYS A 22 -10.34 6.72 -1.16
CA CYS A 22 -9.61 6.23 -2.31
C CYS A 22 -8.24 5.72 -1.84
N CYS A 23 -7.89 4.50 -2.25
CA CYS A 23 -6.74 3.78 -1.69
C CYS A 23 -6.07 2.80 -2.67
N SER A 24 -6.58 2.68 -3.90
CA SER A 24 -6.01 1.76 -4.89
C SER A 24 -4.59 2.21 -5.29
N PRO A 25 -3.58 1.32 -5.23
CA PRO A 25 -2.17 1.72 -5.31
C PRO A 25 -1.82 2.35 -6.66
N ASN A 26 -2.26 1.75 -7.78
CA ASN A 26 -1.90 2.25 -9.11
C ASN A 26 -2.48 3.66 -9.39
N PRO A 27 -3.78 3.95 -9.14
CA PRO A 27 -4.26 5.32 -9.17
C PRO A 27 -3.53 6.27 -8.22
N TRP A 28 -3.16 5.83 -7.01
CA TRP A 28 -2.41 6.68 -6.09
C TRP A 28 -1.00 7.03 -6.56
N LYS A 29 -0.30 6.14 -7.26
CA LYS A 29 0.97 6.48 -7.93
C LYS A 29 0.78 7.65 -8.91
N THR A 30 -0.27 7.63 -9.73
CA THR A 30 -0.61 8.74 -10.64
C THR A 30 -1.02 10.01 -9.89
N ARG A 31 -1.85 9.90 -8.83
CA ARG A 31 -2.23 11.04 -7.99
C ARG A 31 -1.01 11.73 -7.38
N LEU A 32 -0.08 10.94 -6.84
CA LEU A 32 1.20 11.42 -6.31
C LEU A 32 2.07 12.04 -7.42
N ALA A 33 2.16 11.45 -8.62
CA ALA A 33 2.95 11.97 -9.73
C ALA A 33 2.41 13.32 -10.25
N LEU A 34 1.07 13.47 -10.35
CA LEU A 34 0.42 14.74 -10.70
C LEU A 34 0.68 15.82 -9.64
N ASN A 35 0.59 15.47 -8.35
CA ASN A 35 0.90 16.38 -7.24
C ASN A 35 2.40 16.76 -7.23
N PHE A 36 3.29 15.81 -7.46
CA PHE A 36 4.74 16.02 -7.55
C PHE A 36 5.10 16.99 -8.67
N LYS A 37 4.48 16.85 -9.85
CA LYS A 37 4.61 17.78 -10.98
C LYS A 37 3.83 19.09 -10.78
N ASN A 38 3.07 19.24 -9.70
CA ASN A 38 2.18 20.38 -9.43
C ASN A 38 1.25 20.72 -10.62
N LEU A 39 0.71 19.70 -11.27
CA LEU A 39 -0.16 19.87 -12.44
C LEU A 39 -1.63 19.95 -12.01
N PRO A 40 -2.41 20.94 -12.47
CA PRO A 40 -3.82 21.04 -12.12
C PRO A 40 -4.64 19.96 -12.83
N TYR A 41 -5.26 19.07 -12.06
CA TYR A 41 -6.17 18.04 -12.57
C TYR A 41 -7.56 18.13 -11.94
N SER A 42 -8.48 17.32 -12.45
CA SER A 42 -9.78 17.00 -11.85
C SER A 42 -9.92 15.49 -11.78
N THR A 43 -10.51 14.95 -10.71
CA THR A 43 -10.73 13.49 -10.63
C THR A 43 -12.09 13.12 -11.23
N SER A 44 -12.09 12.23 -12.21
CA SER A 44 -13.28 11.50 -12.65
C SER A 44 -13.35 10.19 -11.86
N TRP A 45 -14.35 10.09 -10.98
CA TRP A 45 -14.53 8.94 -10.10
C TRP A 45 -15.32 7.84 -10.82
N VAL A 46 -14.71 6.66 -10.96
CA VAL A 46 -15.25 5.53 -11.72
C VAL A 46 -15.62 4.39 -10.77
N PRO A 47 -16.89 3.97 -10.70
CA PRO A 47 -17.27 2.77 -9.96
C PRO A 47 -16.47 1.55 -10.42
N LEU A 48 -15.99 0.71 -9.49
CA LEU A 48 -15.15 -0.45 -9.82
C LEU A 48 -15.73 -1.34 -10.94
N PRO A 49 -17.04 -1.65 -11.00
CA PRO A 49 -17.62 -2.45 -12.09
C PRO A 49 -17.59 -1.76 -13.47
N ASP A 50 -17.54 -0.43 -13.53
CA ASP A 50 -17.58 0.36 -14.77
C ASP A 50 -16.19 0.57 -15.41
N ILE A 51 -15.08 0.16 -14.77
CA ILE A 51 -13.70 0.40 -15.26
C ILE A 51 -13.50 -0.10 -16.70
N GLY A 52 -13.95 -1.32 -17.01
CA GLY A 52 -13.85 -1.88 -18.37
C GLY A 52 -14.62 -1.05 -19.39
N LYS A 53 -15.84 -0.65 -19.06
CA LYS A 53 -16.70 0.20 -19.91
C LYS A 53 -16.08 1.58 -20.14
N VAL A 54 -15.49 2.20 -19.11
CA VAL A 54 -14.79 3.49 -19.22
C VAL A 54 -13.58 3.37 -20.15
N ARG A 55 -12.72 2.36 -19.99
CA ARG A 55 -11.57 2.15 -20.89
C ARG A 55 -11.98 1.90 -22.34
N SER A 56 -12.98 1.05 -22.56
CA SER A 56 -13.49 0.76 -23.91
C SER A 56 -14.08 2.01 -24.57
N ASN A 57 -14.90 2.80 -23.87
CA ASN A 57 -15.46 4.04 -24.40
C ASN A 57 -14.39 5.09 -24.74
N LEU A 58 -13.31 5.11 -23.96
CA LEU A 58 -12.14 5.97 -24.17
C LEU A 58 -11.16 5.40 -25.23
N ASN A 59 -11.40 4.20 -25.76
CA ASN A 59 -10.50 3.47 -26.67
C ASN A 59 -9.07 3.27 -26.11
N VAL A 60 -8.93 3.17 -24.78
CA VAL A 60 -7.63 2.90 -24.13
C VAL A 60 -7.48 1.38 -23.93
N PRO A 61 -6.48 0.72 -24.54
CA PRO A 61 -6.32 -0.73 -24.44
C PRO A 61 -6.06 -1.18 -22.99
N ALA A 62 -6.31 -2.45 -22.69
CA ALA A 62 -5.88 -3.04 -21.42
C ALA A 62 -4.34 -3.03 -21.32
N CYS A 63 -3.81 -2.78 -20.12
CA CYS A 63 -2.36 -2.86 -19.87
C CYS A 63 -1.91 -4.20 -19.29
N ARG A 64 -2.86 -5.09 -18.96
CA ARG A 64 -2.68 -6.39 -18.31
C ARG A 64 -3.64 -7.42 -18.91
N LYS A 65 -3.36 -8.71 -18.72
CA LYS A 65 -4.21 -9.83 -19.13
C LYS A 65 -4.34 -10.84 -17.99
N PHE A 66 -5.55 -11.34 -17.74
CA PHE A 66 -5.78 -12.43 -16.80
C PHE A 66 -5.03 -13.70 -17.23
N ALA A 67 -4.91 -14.68 -16.31
CA ALA A 67 -4.22 -15.95 -16.58
C ALA A 67 -4.83 -16.78 -17.73
N ASP A 68 -6.10 -16.53 -18.09
CA ASP A 68 -6.77 -17.11 -19.25
C ASP A 68 -6.52 -16.35 -20.57
N GLY A 69 -5.72 -15.29 -20.55
CA GLY A 69 -5.37 -14.43 -21.68
C GLY A 69 -6.37 -13.30 -21.97
N THR A 70 -7.50 -13.23 -21.25
CA THR A 70 -8.50 -12.17 -21.42
C THR A 70 -8.02 -10.83 -20.88
N ASP A 71 -8.54 -9.72 -21.41
CA ASP A 71 -8.07 -8.37 -21.07
C ASP A 71 -8.47 -7.95 -19.65
N PHE A 72 -7.48 -7.53 -18.86
CA PHE A 72 -7.70 -6.96 -17.53
C PHE A 72 -7.64 -5.42 -17.60
N PHE A 73 -8.82 -4.80 -17.63
CA PHE A 73 -8.99 -3.36 -17.62
C PHE A 73 -8.82 -2.79 -16.21
N THR A 74 -7.89 -1.85 -16.04
CA THR A 74 -7.49 -1.25 -14.75
C THR A 74 -7.57 0.28 -14.79
N LEU A 75 -7.58 0.93 -13.64
CA LEU A 75 -7.22 2.36 -13.54
C LEU A 75 -5.80 2.46 -12.94
N PRO A 76 -5.01 3.48 -13.29
CA PRO A 76 -5.44 4.81 -13.79
C PRO A 76 -5.45 5.02 -15.32
N ILE A 77 -6.08 6.15 -15.68
CA ILE A 77 -6.00 6.85 -16.98
C ILE A 77 -5.86 8.35 -16.69
N ILE A 78 -5.14 9.09 -17.53
CA ILE A 78 -5.30 10.55 -17.67
C ILE A 78 -5.73 10.93 -19.09
N GLU A 79 -6.62 11.92 -19.19
CA GLU A 79 -6.92 12.69 -20.40
C GLU A 79 -6.26 14.07 -20.22
N ASP A 80 -5.19 14.37 -20.95
CA ASP A 80 -4.58 15.70 -20.99
C ASP A 80 -5.09 16.48 -22.20
N ARG A 81 -5.95 17.46 -21.92
CA ARG A 81 -6.59 18.32 -22.93
C ARG A 81 -5.65 19.37 -23.52
N THR A 82 -4.48 19.59 -22.91
CA THR A 82 -3.46 20.51 -23.41
C THR A 82 -2.77 19.93 -24.63
N THR A 83 -2.47 18.62 -24.61
CA THR A 83 -1.83 17.89 -25.71
C THR A 83 -2.79 17.03 -26.53
N GLY A 84 -4.03 16.85 -26.06
CA GLY A 84 -4.98 15.89 -26.63
C GLY A 84 -4.59 14.43 -26.37
N SER A 85 -3.78 14.17 -25.36
CA SER A 85 -3.24 12.84 -25.06
C SER A 85 -4.12 12.08 -24.07
N LEU A 86 -4.15 10.76 -24.23
CA LEU A 86 -4.94 9.86 -23.40
C LEU A 86 -4.04 8.66 -23.04
N VAL A 87 -3.65 8.57 -21.78
CA VAL A 87 -2.59 7.65 -21.32
C VAL A 87 -3.11 6.83 -20.15
N GLY A 88 -2.90 5.52 -20.18
CA GLY A 88 -3.30 4.59 -19.11
C GLY A 88 -2.12 3.74 -18.64
N ASP A 89 -2.28 3.14 -17.46
CA ASP A 89 -1.21 2.57 -16.62
C ASP A 89 -0.40 3.64 -15.87
N SER A 90 -0.20 3.44 -14.57
CA SER A 90 0.47 4.41 -13.70
C SER A 90 1.91 4.71 -14.11
N PHE A 91 2.65 3.71 -14.60
CA PHE A 91 4.04 3.89 -15.02
C PHE A 91 4.13 4.71 -16.31
N ASP A 92 3.35 4.31 -17.33
CA ASP A 92 3.30 5.01 -18.61
C ASP A 92 2.82 6.47 -18.43
N ILE A 93 1.88 6.71 -17.52
CA ILE A 93 1.45 8.06 -17.14
C ILE A 93 2.61 8.85 -16.52
N ALA A 94 3.37 8.29 -15.58
CA ALA A 94 4.51 8.98 -14.98
C ALA A 94 5.59 9.31 -16.03
N VAL A 95 5.87 8.40 -16.96
CA VAL A 95 6.78 8.62 -18.10
C VAL A 95 6.28 9.74 -19.01
N TYR A 96 5.00 9.74 -19.36
CA TYR A 96 4.37 10.83 -20.11
C TYR A 96 4.52 12.17 -19.37
N LEU A 97 4.18 12.22 -18.08
CA LEU A 97 4.30 13.45 -17.27
C LEU A 97 5.74 13.95 -17.18
N GLN A 98 6.75 13.07 -17.13
CA GLN A 98 8.15 13.49 -17.19
C GLN A 98 8.52 14.07 -18.55
N ASN A 99 8.10 13.43 -19.64
CA ASN A 99 8.47 13.83 -21.00
C ASN A 99 7.75 15.11 -21.47
N THR A 100 6.49 15.29 -21.08
CA THR A 100 5.66 16.44 -21.45
C THR A 100 5.86 17.63 -20.52
N TYR A 101 6.13 17.38 -19.22
CA TYR A 101 6.27 18.41 -18.19
C TYR A 101 7.57 18.26 -17.38
N PRO A 102 8.76 18.27 -18.03
CA PRO A 102 10.04 17.97 -17.36
C PRO A 102 10.32 18.93 -16.19
N ASP A 103 10.12 20.24 -16.40
CA ASP A 103 10.47 21.30 -15.45
C ASP A 103 9.34 21.65 -14.45
N SER A 104 8.24 20.89 -14.41
CA SER A 104 7.08 21.21 -13.57
C SER A 104 7.20 20.64 -12.15
N GLY A 105 6.71 21.42 -11.17
CA GLY A 105 6.63 21.03 -9.76
C GLY A 105 8.00 20.78 -9.12
N ALA A 106 8.16 19.62 -8.48
CA ALA A 106 9.39 19.18 -7.82
C ALA A 106 10.49 18.71 -8.80
N GLY A 107 10.27 18.83 -10.12
CA GLY A 107 11.29 18.56 -11.14
C GLY A 107 11.24 17.14 -11.66
N ASP A 108 12.37 16.45 -11.66
CA ASP A 108 12.54 15.13 -12.29
C ASP A 108 11.89 14.00 -11.48
N LEU A 109 10.96 13.26 -12.12
CA LEU A 109 10.37 12.04 -11.56
C LEU A 109 11.33 10.85 -11.61
N PHE A 110 12.30 10.84 -12.54
CA PHE A 110 13.18 9.69 -12.79
C PHE A 110 14.68 10.02 -12.71
N PRO A 111 15.16 10.72 -11.64
CA PRO A 111 16.57 11.03 -11.49
C PRO A 111 17.43 9.76 -11.49
N PRO A 112 18.66 9.78 -12.04
CA PRO A 112 19.55 8.62 -12.03
C PRO A 112 19.85 8.14 -10.60
N GLN A 113 19.44 6.91 -10.28
CA GLN A 113 19.68 6.26 -8.99
C GLN A 113 19.68 4.73 -9.11
N LYS A 114 20.23 4.03 -8.10
CA LYS A 114 20.31 2.56 -8.07
C LYS A 114 19.12 1.96 -7.33
N LEU A 115 18.19 1.35 -8.06
CA LEU A 115 16.96 0.75 -7.51
C LEU A 115 17.06 -0.77 -7.38
N GLU A 116 18.07 -1.23 -6.64
CA GLU A 116 18.46 -2.65 -6.53
C GLU A 116 17.55 -3.46 -5.58
N PHE A 117 16.22 -3.28 -5.67
CA PHE A 117 15.26 -4.13 -4.98
C PHE A 117 14.73 -5.23 -5.91
N VAL A 118 14.93 -6.48 -5.50
CA VAL A 118 14.40 -7.67 -6.19
C VAL A 118 13.70 -8.53 -5.14
N LEU A 119 12.44 -8.90 -5.39
CA LEU A 119 11.75 -9.87 -4.56
C LEU A 119 12.38 -11.26 -4.83
N PRO A 120 12.94 -11.96 -3.83
CA PRO A 120 13.37 -13.35 -4.01
C PRO A 120 12.16 -14.20 -4.39
N GLU A 121 12.38 -15.33 -5.10
CA GLU A 121 11.32 -16.17 -5.67
C GLU A 121 10.17 -16.43 -4.68
N GLY A 122 9.06 -15.70 -4.89
CA GLY A 122 7.89 -15.72 -4.03
C GLY A 122 6.83 -16.73 -4.49
N PRO A 123 5.71 -16.86 -3.76
CA PRO A 123 4.56 -17.61 -4.25
C PRO A 123 4.10 -17.01 -5.60
N ALA A 124 3.66 -17.87 -6.52
CA ALA A 124 3.21 -17.44 -7.84
C ALA A 124 2.13 -16.34 -7.73
N LEU A 125 2.42 -15.17 -8.29
CA LEU A 125 1.44 -14.09 -8.40
C LEU A 125 0.40 -14.50 -9.42
N LEU A 126 -0.84 -14.65 -8.96
CA LEU A 126 -1.97 -15.04 -9.81
C LEU A 126 -2.65 -13.81 -10.45
N VAL A 127 -2.49 -12.61 -9.89
CA VAL A 127 -2.76 -11.36 -10.62
C VAL A 127 -1.62 -11.05 -11.60
N PRO A 128 -1.94 -10.67 -12.84
CA PRO A 128 -0.96 -10.08 -13.75
C PRO A 128 -0.51 -8.73 -13.21
N LEU A 129 0.79 -8.62 -12.93
CA LEU A 129 1.42 -7.31 -12.83
C LEU A 129 1.54 -6.69 -14.24
N THR A 130 1.69 -5.37 -14.31
CA THR A 130 2.10 -4.75 -15.59
C THR A 130 3.51 -5.25 -15.89
N GLU A 131 3.70 -5.91 -17.04
CA GLU A 131 5.03 -6.36 -17.46
C GLU A 131 6.02 -5.18 -17.55
N CYS A 132 7.31 -5.45 -17.35
CA CYS A 132 8.35 -4.44 -17.51
C CYS A 132 8.46 -4.04 -18.98
N ARG A 133 7.75 -2.96 -19.36
CA ARG A 133 7.75 -2.42 -20.72
C ARG A 133 9.11 -1.85 -21.10
N GLU A 134 9.43 -1.90 -22.39
CA GLU A 134 10.49 -1.06 -22.95
C GLU A 134 10.15 0.40 -22.67
N SER A 135 11.01 1.08 -21.91
CA SER A 135 10.81 2.46 -21.47
C SER A 135 12.17 3.16 -21.40
N GLY A 136 12.16 4.49 -21.37
CA GLY A 136 13.37 5.28 -21.11
C GLY A 136 13.95 5.10 -19.70
N PHE A 137 13.25 4.39 -18.81
CA PHE A 137 13.56 4.30 -17.37
C PHE A 137 13.48 2.84 -16.86
N PRO A 138 14.26 1.90 -17.44
CA PRO A 138 14.11 0.46 -17.18
C PRO A 138 14.33 0.07 -15.70
N GLU A 139 15.24 0.75 -14.98
CA GLU A 139 15.47 0.52 -13.56
C GLU A 139 14.22 0.83 -12.71
N TYR A 140 13.48 1.90 -13.05
CA TYR A 140 12.23 2.25 -12.37
C TYR A 140 11.09 1.30 -12.74
N ALA A 141 11.04 0.82 -13.99
CA ALA A 141 10.05 -0.17 -14.42
C ALA A 141 10.24 -1.49 -13.66
N LYS A 142 11.49 -1.97 -13.60
CA LYS A 142 11.90 -3.15 -12.82
C LYS A 142 11.60 -2.97 -11.32
N PHE A 143 11.92 -1.81 -10.75
CA PHE A 143 11.62 -1.50 -9.36
C PHE A 143 10.10 -1.52 -9.09
N ASN A 144 9.30 -0.90 -9.95
CA ASN A 144 7.83 -0.93 -9.83
C ASN A 144 7.30 -2.36 -9.80
N VAL A 145 7.73 -3.24 -10.71
CA VAL A 145 7.29 -4.65 -10.73
C VAL A 145 7.65 -5.37 -9.44
N ASN A 146 8.85 -5.15 -8.88
CA ASN A 146 9.28 -5.82 -7.65
C ASN A 146 8.55 -5.30 -6.41
N VAL A 147 8.28 -3.99 -6.32
CA VAL A 147 7.44 -3.42 -5.24
C VAL A 147 6.00 -3.90 -5.37
N ASP A 148 5.43 -3.88 -6.57
CA ASP A 148 4.07 -4.39 -6.82
C ASP A 148 3.95 -5.86 -6.44
N ALA A 149 4.95 -6.69 -6.77
CA ALA A 149 5.02 -8.08 -6.33
C ALA A 149 5.06 -8.20 -4.79
N ALA A 150 5.95 -7.44 -4.14
CA ALA A 150 6.17 -7.49 -2.69
C ALA A 150 4.91 -7.15 -1.88
N PHE A 151 4.14 -6.13 -2.29
CA PHE A 151 2.91 -5.75 -1.61
C PHE A 151 1.71 -6.61 -2.03
N THR A 152 1.60 -7.03 -3.30
CA THR A 152 0.53 -7.94 -3.76
C THR A 152 0.58 -9.27 -2.99
N ALA A 153 1.79 -9.79 -2.72
CA ALA A 153 2.01 -11.00 -1.91
C ALA A 153 1.45 -10.95 -0.47
N HIS A 154 1.12 -9.75 0.03
CA HIS A 154 0.66 -9.54 1.41
C HIS A 154 -0.70 -8.83 1.49
N VAL A 155 -1.41 -8.69 0.36
CA VAL A 155 -2.64 -7.88 0.26
C VAL A 155 -3.82 -8.44 1.08
N GLN A 156 -3.68 -9.65 1.66
CA GLN A 156 -4.69 -10.32 2.50
C GLN A 156 -4.88 -9.64 3.84
N LEU A 157 -3.82 -9.00 4.33
CA LEU A 157 -3.87 -8.23 5.57
C LEU A 157 -4.94 -7.12 5.47
N GLY A 158 -5.12 -6.52 4.29
CA GLY A 158 -6.03 -5.39 4.05
C GLY A 158 -7.31 -5.69 3.25
N VAL A 159 -7.40 -6.76 2.44
CA VAL A 159 -8.53 -6.94 1.49
C VAL A 159 -9.93 -6.80 2.12
N GLN A 160 -10.15 -7.34 3.32
CA GLN A 160 -11.45 -7.26 3.99
C GLN A 160 -11.79 -5.85 4.52
N GLY A 161 -10.80 -4.97 4.65
CA GLY A 161 -10.94 -3.56 4.98
C GLY A 161 -11.11 -2.63 3.77
N LEU A 162 -11.22 -3.15 2.54
CA LEU A 162 -11.44 -2.32 1.35
C LEU A 162 -12.75 -1.53 1.46
N PRO A 163 -12.70 -0.19 1.37
CA PRO A 163 -13.86 0.67 1.57
C PRO A 163 -14.70 0.77 0.29
N PHE A 164 -15.25 -0.35 -0.21
CA PHE A 164 -16.10 -0.33 -1.40
C PHE A 164 -17.31 0.60 -1.24
N ASP A 165 -17.68 1.31 -2.31
CA ASP A 165 -18.94 2.07 -2.37
C ASP A 165 -20.13 1.14 -2.05
N PRO A 166 -20.95 1.43 -1.02
CA PRO A 166 -22.13 0.62 -0.69
C PRO A 166 -23.05 0.32 -1.88
N ALA A 167 -23.14 1.21 -2.88
CA ALA A 167 -23.95 1.00 -4.08
C ALA A 167 -23.40 -0.08 -5.03
N THR A 168 -22.10 -0.39 -4.97
CA THR A 168 -21.45 -1.39 -5.83
C THR A 168 -20.68 -2.47 -5.06
N ALA A 169 -20.73 -2.46 -3.74
CA ALA A 169 -19.94 -3.33 -2.87
C ALA A 169 -20.22 -4.83 -3.08
N GLU A 170 -21.47 -5.21 -3.35
CA GLU A 170 -21.82 -6.61 -3.64
C GLU A 170 -21.18 -7.11 -4.94
N ILE A 171 -21.34 -6.36 -6.03
CA ILE A 171 -20.75 -6.68 -7.35
C ILE A 171 -19.21 -6.66 -7.27
N SER A 172 -18.64 -5.69 -6.54
CA SER A 172 -17.20 -5.56 -6.34
C SER A 172 -16.63 -6.77 -5.56
N ARG A 173 -17.29 -7.18 -4.47
CA ARG A 173 -16.92 -8.39 -3.73
C ARG A 173 -17.09 -9.65 -4.57
N ALA A 174 -18.16 -9.77 -5.35
CA ALA A 174 -18.36 -10.94 -6.23
C ALA A 174 -17.26 -11.07 -7.30
N GLU A 175 -16.84 -9.95 -7.91
CA GLU A 175 -15.72 -9.94 -8.84
C GLU A 175 -14.38 -10.28 -8.16
N PHE A 176 -14.16 -9.80 -6.94
CA PHE A 176 -12.98 -10.17 -6.13
C PHE A 176 -12.96 -11.67 -5.79
N VAL A 177 -14.09 -12.23 -5.35
CA VAL A 177 -14.26 -13.67 -5.08
C VAL A 177 -14.00 -14.50 -6.34
N ARG A 178 -14.56 -14.07 -7.48
CA ARG A 178 -14.33 -14.71 -8.79
C ARG A 178 -12.84 -14.69 -9.17
N ARG A 179 -12.15 -13.56 -9.00
CA ARG A 179 -10.71 -13.42 -9.29
C ARG A 179 -9.86 -14.33 -8.42
N ALA A 180 -10.21 -14.49 -7.15
CA ALA A 180 -9.47 -15.32 -6.20
C ALA A 180 -9.73 -16.83 -6.35
N GLY A 181 -10.60 -17.24 -7.28
CA GLY A 181 -11.10 -18.62 -7.34
C GLY A 181 -11.83 -19.07 -6.06
N PHE A 182 -12.32 -18.13 -5.25
CA PHE A 182 -12.95 -18.37 -3.96
C PHE A 182 -14.45 -18.62 -4.11
N THR A 183 -15.07 -19.14 -3.05
CA THR A 183 -16.52 -19.44 -3.03
C THR A 183 -17.34 -18.34 -2.37
N SER A 184 -16.72 -17.58 -1.46
CA SER A 184 -17.36 -16.54 -0.67
C SER A 184 -16.37 -15.43 -0.31
N TRP A 185 -16.88 -14.28 0.15
CA TRP A 185 -16.04 -13.20 0.68
C TRP A 185 -15.34 -13.58 2.00
N ASP A 186 -15.89 -14.55 2.73
CA ASP A 186 -15.34 -15.00 4.01
C ASP A 186 -14.09 -15.87 3.82
N ASP A 187 -13.88 -16.46 2.63
CA ASP A 187 -12.65 -17.17 2.27
C ASP A 187 -11.41 -16.25 2.31
N PHE A 188 -11.60 -14.92 2.25
CA PHE A 188 -10.53 -13.93 2.43
C PHE A 188 -10.07 -13.74 3.88
N ALA A 189 -10.79 -14.28 4.87
CA ALA A 189 -10.51 -14.06 6.28
C ALA A 189 -9.12 -14.58 6.67
N LEU A 190 -8.27 -13.67 7.14
CA LEU A 190 -6.93 -13.96 7.64
C LEU A 190 -6.83 -13.54 9.11
N VAL A 191 -6.86 -14.54 9.99
CA VAL A 191 -6.98 -14.39 11.45
C VAL A 191 -6.00 -15.29 12.21
N GLY A 192 -5.73 -14.96 13.47
CA GLY A 192 -4.90 -15.77 14.37
C GLY A 192 -3.47 -15.97 13.87
N GLU A 193 -2.91 -17.16 14.10
CA GLU A 193 -1.52 -17.50 13.76
C GLU A 193 -1.18 -17.27 12.27
N ALA A 194 -2.14 -17.49 11.36
CA ALA A 194 -1.93 -17.23 9.94
C ALA A 194 -1.72 -15.74 9.66
N ARG A 195 -2.46 -14.86 10.32
CA ARG A 195 -2.31 -13.40 10.19
C ARG A 195 -0.95 -12.92 10.68
N GLU A 196 -0.54 -13.38 11.86
CA GLU A 196 0.76 -13.02 12.42
C GLU A 196 1.92 -13.50 11.53
N LYS A 197 1.84 -14.71 10.96
CA LYS A 197 2.81 -15.20 9.98
C LYS A 197 2.86 -14.35 8.71
N THR A 198 1.72 -13.90 8.19
CA THR A 198 1.69 -13.00 7.02
C THR A 198 2.24 -11.62 7.35
N LYS A 199 2.01 -11.07 8.56
CA LYS A 199 2.65 -9.82 9.00
C LYS A 199 4.17 -9.96 9.16
N GLU A 200 4.66 -11.03 9.78
CA GLU A 200 6.08 -11.34 9.90
C GLU A 200 6.73 -11.49 8.51
N SER A 201 6.09 -12.23 7.60
CA SER A 201 6.50 -12.34 6.20
C SER A 201 6.61 -10.97 5.53
N PHE A 202 5.57 -10.13 5.65
CA PHE A 202 5.53 -8.81 5.05
C PHE A 202 6.62 -7.89 5.60
N ARG A 203 6.79 -7.87 6.93
CA ARG A 203 7.85 -7.14 7.61
C ARG A 203 9.23 -7.55 7.09
N ASN A 204 9.47 -8.85 6.92
CA ASN A 204 10.74 -9.35 6.41
C ASN A 204 10.95 -9.01 4.93
N THR A 205 9.91 -9.12 4.08
CA THR A 205 9.95 -8.65 2.69
C THR A 205 10.27 -7.16 2.57
N LEU A 206 9.69 -6.32 3.43
CA LEU A 206 9.98 -4.88 3.48
C LEU A 206 11.40 -4.55 3.97
N GLY A 207 12.13 -5.51 4.56
CA GLY A 207 13.52 -5.32 4.98
C GLY A 207 14.45 -4.93 3.83
N GLY A 208 14.32 -5.59 2.67
CA GLY A 208 15.12 -5.25 1.49
C GLY A 208 14.82 -3.86 0.91
N LEU A 209 13.59 -3.36 1.09
CA LEU A 209 13.26 -1.96 0.79
C LEU A 209 13.84 -1.02 1.86
N ALA A 210 13.75 -1.37 3.14
CA ALA A 210 14.30 -0.55 4.22
C ALA A 210 15.83 -0.38 4.09
N GLU A 211 16.57 -1.41 3.68
CA GLU A 211 18.00 -1.32 3.35
C GLU A 211 18.27 -0.32 2.21
N LEU A 212 17.41 -0.28 1.20
CA LEU A 212 17.53 0.64 0.07
C LEU A 212 17.30 2.11 0.49
N PHE A 213 16.24 2.38 1.27
CA PHE A 213 15.96 3.70 1.83
C PHE A 213 17.00 4.14 2.87
N SER A 214 17.66 3.21 3.57
CA SER A 214 18.71 3.53 4.56
C SER A 214 20.03 4.01 3.95
N ARG A 215 20.14 4.06 2.61
CA ARG A 215 21.35 4.51 1.89
C ARG A 215 21.62 6.02 2.02
N ASP A 216 20.57 6.83 2.18
CA ASP A 216 20.66 8.27 2.45
C ASP A 216 19.68 8.64 3.56
N THR A 217 20.21 8.95 4.75
CA THR A 217 19.42 9.27 5.94
C THR A 217 19.16 10.77 6.12
N SER A 218 19.45 11.60 5.11
CA SER A 218 19.20 13.05 5.17
C SER A 218 17.71 13.44 5.04
N GLY A 219 16.85 12.50 4.67
CA GLY A 219 15.40 12.68 4.64
C GLY A 219 14.65 11.35 4.43
N PRO A 220 13.33 11.39 4.23
CA PRO A 220 12.46 10.20 4.19
C PRO A 220 12.42 9.49 2.83
N PHE A 221 13.11 10.00 1.81
CA PHE A 221 13.09 9.49 0.44
C PHE A 221 14.37 8.73 0.08
N LEU A 222 14.34 7.94 -0.99
CA LEU A 222 15.49 7.21 -1.54
C LEU A 222 16.69 8.09 -1.90
N LEU A 223 16.44 9.38 -2.18
CA LEU A 223 17.44 10.42 -2.41
C LEU A 223 17.41 11.46 -1.28
N GLY A 224 17.24 10.98 -0.04
CA GLY A 224 17.23 11.75 1.18
C GLY A 224 16.08 12.74 1.23
N THR A 225 16.37 14.01 0.96
CA THR A 225 15.38 15.11 0.98
C THR A 225 14.57 15.25 -0.32
N ARG A 226 14.96 14.57 -1.41
CA ARG A 226 14.29 14.67 -2.72
C ARG A 226 13.51 13.40 -3.04
N ALA A 227 12.19 13.53 -3.19
CA ALA A 227 11.34 12.45 -3.70
C ALA A 227 11.61 12.18 -5.20
N SER A 228 11.31 10.95 -5.62
CA SER A 228 11.35 10.44 -6.98
C SER A 228 10.15 9.52 -7.22
N TYR A 229 9.91 9.09 -8.47
CA TYR A 229 8.82 8.15 -8.76
C TYR A 229 8.97 6.80 -8.02
N ALA A 230 10.18 6.39 -7.66
CA ALA A 230 10.42 5.21 -6.84
C ALA A 230 9.79 5.33 -5.44
N ASP A 231 9.85 6.52 -4.83
CA ASP A 231 9.17 6.82 -3.56
C ASP A 231 7.64 6.79 -3.73
N LEU A 232 7.13 7.30 -4.87
CA LEU A 232 5.69 7.34 -5.16
C LEU A 232 5.09 5.95 -5.40
N ILE A 233 5.87 5.02 -5.97
CA ILE A 233 5.51 3.61 -6.13
C ILE A 233 5.21 2.98 -4.76
N VAL A 234 6.12 3.14 -3.78
CA VAL A 234 5.94 2.62 -2.41
C VAL A 234 4.81 3.39 -1.71
N GLY A 235 4.74 4.71 -1.87
CA GLY A 235 3.70 5.56 -1.31
C GLY A 235 2.28 5.17 -1.70
N GLY A 236 2.07 4.76 -2.97
CA GLY A 236 0.76 4.26 -3.44
C GLY A 236 0.30 3.02 -2.69
N TRP A 237 1.21 2.11 -2.36
CA TRP A 237 0.91 0.91 -1.57
C TRP A 237 0.76 1.19 -0.08
N LEU A 238 1.62 2.01 0.51
CA LEU A 238 1.47 2.45 1.91
C LEU A 238 0.12 3.13 2.13
N ARG A 239 -0.34 3.91 1.15
CA ARG A 239 -1.67 4.49 1.15
C ARG A 239 -2.78 3.44 1.16
N MET A 240 -2.66 2.37 0.38
CA MET A 240 -3.60 1.26 0.45
C MET A 240 -3.62 0.62 1.85
N MET A 241 -2.45 0.33 2.41
CA MET A 241 -2.33 -0.25 3.77
C MET A 241 -2.96 0.67 4.83
N SER A 242 -2.69 1.99 4.78
CA SER A 242 -3.23 2.97 5.73
C SER A 242 -4.75 3.09 5.77
N VAL A 243 -5.45 2.70 4.69
CA VAL A 243 -6.92 2.76 4.60
C VAL A 243 -7.56 1.41 4.91
N THR A 244 -6.86 0.30 4.68
CA THR A 244 -7.44 -1.05 4.66
C THR A 244 -7.01 -1.94 5.83
N LEU A 245 -5.90 -1.64 6.51
CA LEU A 245 -5.50 -2.33 7.73
C LEU A 245 -6.31 -1.84 8.94
N PRO A 246 -6.50 -2.68 9.98
CA PRO A 246 -6.89 -2.21 11.30
C PRO A 246 -5.92 -1.12 11.80
N GLU A 247 -6.42 -0.09 12.48
CA GLU A 247 -5.61 1.06 12.95
C GLU A 247 -4.37 0.64 13.74
N SER A 248 -4.50 -0.35 14.64
CA SER A 248 -3.38 -0.90 15.42
C SER A 248 -2.31 -1.58 14.56
N GLU A 249 -2.68 -2.20 13.43
CA GLU A 249 -1.74 -2.87 12.52
C GLU A 249 -1.13 -1.90 11.51
N TRP A 250 -1.83 -0.82 11.17
CA TRP A 250 -1.24 0.29 10.44
C TRP A 250 -0.14 0.95 11.27
N GLU A 251 -0.40 1.27 12.55
CA GLU A 251 0.63 1.79 13.45
C GLU A 251 1.76 0.79 13.72
N GLU A 252 1.47 -0.52 13.76
CA GLU A 252 2.50 -1.57 13.77
C GLU A 252 3.41 -1.47 12.54
N LEU A 253 2.84 -1.46 11.33
CA LEU A 253 3.56 -1.34 10.06
C LEU A 253 4.39 -0.05 10.00
N ARG A 254 3.83 1.09 10.39
CA ARG A 254 4.55 2.37 10.45
C ARG A 254 5.81 2.27 11.31
N SER A 255 5.76 1.54 12.42
CA SER A 255 6.87 1.37 13.37
C SER A 255 7.99 0.45 12.86
N TRP A 256 7.70 -0.41 11.88
CA TRP A 256 8.68 -1.35 11.35
C TRP A 256 9.90 -0.61 10.76
N HIS A 257 11.05 -1.29 10.82
CA HIS A 257 12.32 -0.80 10.25
C HIS A 257 12.71 0.62 10.70
N GLY A 258 12.46 0.93 11.99
CA GLY A 258 12.84 2.20 12.59
C GLY A 258 11.89 3.37 12.31
N GLY A 259 10.65 3.11 11.89
CA GLY A 259 9.67 4.16 11.57
C GLY A 259 9.66 4.57 10.09
N LEU A 260 10.51 3.96 9.26
CA LEU A 260 10.86 4.42 7.91
C LEU A 260 9.63 4.55 7.00
N PHE A 261 8.78 3.52 6.94
CA PHE A 261 7.59 3.53 6.09
C PHE A 261 6.51 4.49 6.59
N GLY A 262 6.45 4.74 7.91
CA GLY A 262 5.63 5.81 8.48
C GLY A 262 6.10 7.20 8.03
N GLN A 263 7.40 7.48 8.14
CA GLN A 263 8.00 8.75 7.73
C GLN A 263 7.83 9.01 6.22
N LEU A 264 8.04 8.00 5.38
CA LEU A 264 7.78 8.07 3.94
C LEU A 264 6.32 8.40 3.63
N TYR A 265 5.37 7.71 4.29
CA TYR A 265 3.95 7.98 4.13
C TYR A 265 3.61 9.43 4.49
N ASP A 266 4.03 9.90 5.67
CA ASP A 266 3.73 11.25 6.14
C ASP A 266 4.32 12.33 5.21
N ALA A 267 5.55 12.15 4.74
CA ALA A 267 6.19 13.04 3.78
C ALA A 267 5.46 13.12 2.43
N LEU A 268 4.89 12.02 1.96
CA LEU A 268 4.08 11.96 0.74
C LEU A 268 2.63 12.47 0.94
N GLN A 269 2.10 12.47 2.16
CA GLN A 269 0.81 13.10 2.46
C GLN A 269 0.91 14.64 2.49
N ILE A 270 2.01 15.20 3.02
CA ILE A 270 2.20 16.67 3.09
C ILE A 270 2.13 17.33 1.71
N THR A 271 2.66 16.68 0.67
CA THR A 271 2.63 17.20 -0.73
C THR A 271 1.24 17.12 -1.39
N GLN A 272 0.28 16.38 -0.81
CA GLN A 272 -1.11 16.36 -1.24
C GLN A 272 -1.90 17.56 -0.68
N TYR A 273 -1.78 17.83 0.62
CA TYR A 273 -2.54 18.92 1.25
C TYR A 273 -2.01 20.31 0.89
N ALA A 274 -0.71 20.45 0.60
CA ALA A 274 -0.13 21.71 0.11
C ALA A 274 -0.73 22.22 -1.23
N ASN A 275 -1.31 21.32 -2.04
CA ASN A 275 -1.85 21.62 -3.37
C ASN A 275 -3.38 21.54 -3.45
N THR A 276 -4.07 21.30 -2.32
CA THR A 276 -5.53 21.33 -2.26
C THR A 276 -5.97 22.77 -1.93
N PRO A 277 -6.65 23.51 -2.82
CA PRO A 277 -7.08 24.87 -2.51
C PRO A 277 -8.08 24.85 -1.34
N ASP A 278 -7.78 25.62 -0.29
CA ASP A 278 -8.51 25.65 0.97
C ASP A 278 -10.04 25.75 0.76
N LYS A 279 -10.74 24.67 1.13
CA LYS A 279 -12.21 24.65 1.27
C LYS A 279 -12.67 24.56 2.73
N GLU A 280 -11.74 24.62 3.69
CA GLU A 280 -12.05 24.45 5.12
C GLU A 280 -12.26 25.78 5.90
N GLU A 281 -12.18 26.95 5.26
CA GLU A 281 -12.44 28.23 5.93
C GLU A 281 -13.94 28.56 6.14
N GLN A 282 -14.80 27.54 6.31
CA GLN A 282 -16.23 27.72 6.60
C GLN A 282 -16.76 26.95 7.82
N THR A 283 -15.93 26.19 8.53
CA THR A 283 -16.36 25.38 9.71
C THR A 283 -15.72 25.78 11.04
N ARG A 284 -14.93 26.87 11.10
CA ARG A 284 -14.54 27.46 12.39
C ARG A 284 -15.74 28.20 13.01
N PRO A 285 -16.24 27.80 14.19
CA PRO A 285 -17.26 28.59 14.88
C PRO A 285 -16.66 29.96 15.23
N ARG A 286 -17.42 31.04 14.95
CA ARG A 286 -17.05 32.39 15.41
C ARG A 286 -17.16 32.41 16.93
N ASN A 287 -16.04 32.25 17.62
CA ASN A 287 -15.99 32.46 19.07
C ASN A 287 -16.34 33.92 19.35
N PHE A 288 -17.54 34.13 19.91
CA PHE A 288 -17.93 35.40 20.50
C PHE A 288 -16.95 35.73 21.62
N SER A 289 -16.19 36.80 21.43
CA SER A 289 -15.36 37.37 22.48
C SER A 289 -16.21 38.36 23.28
N MET A 290 -16.46 38.06 24.55
CA MET A 290 -16.81 39.06 25.56
C MET A 290 -15.85 38.90 26.76
N PRO A 291 -15.40 40.00 27.38
CA PRO A 291 -14.35 39.97 28.37
C PRO A 291 -14.89 39.65 29.77
N LEU A 292 -14.15 38.85 30.54
CA LEU A 292 -14.25 38.87 31.99
C LEU A 292 -12.86 39.01 32.61
N SER A 293 -12.71 40.10 33.36
CA SER A 293 -11.60 40.38 34.27
C SER A 293 -11.62 39.43 35.47
N GLY A 294 -10.48 38.91 35.90
CA GLY A 294 -10.38 38.06 37.11
C GLY A 294 -8.93 37.86 37.57
N SER A 295 -8.58 38.53 38.67
CA SER A 295 -7.25 38.65 39.26
C SER A 295 -6.62 37.38 39.85
N SER A 296 -5.30 37.22 39.65
CA SER A 296 -4.23 36.80 40.60
C SER A 296 -4.50 35.79 41.74
N GLY A 297 -3.57 34.83 41.92
CA GLY A 297 -3.31 34.20 43.23
C GLY A 297 -2.51 32.88 43.23
N ASP A 298 -1.21 32.94 43.57
CA ASP A 298 -0.48 32.17 44.60
C ASP A 298 -1.12 30.90 45.25
N ARG A 299 -0.42 29.82 45.69
CA ARG A 299 0.99 29.34 45.59
C ARG A 299 1.13 27.94 46.28
N VAL A 300 2.27 27.23 46.11
CA VAL A 300 3.00 26.35 47.09
C VAL A 300 2.59 24.86 47.39
N SER A 301 3.58 23.94 47.18
CA SER A 301 3.88 22.58 47.80
C SER A 301 2.78 21.49 47.94
N GLY A 302 2.98 20.16 47.99
CA GLY A 302 4.12 19.21 48.13
C GLY A 302 3.53 17.76 48.21
N LEU A 303 4.16 16.63 48.58
CA LEU A 303 5.52 16.20 48.98
C LEU A 303 5.69 14.66 48.72
N ASP A 304 6.93 14.20 48.59
CA ASP A 304 7.55 12.87 48.83
C ASP A 304 6.75 11.52 48.93
N HIS A 305 7.10 10.59 48.01
CA HIS A 305 7.68 9.21 48.14
C HIS A 305 7.88 8.53 49.55
N PRO A 306 8.23 7.21 49.70
CA PRO A 306 8.53 6.14 48.70
C PRO A 306 8.16 4.64 49.07
N LEU A 307 8.69 3.69 48.28
CA LEU A 307 9.05 2.26 48.58
C LEU A 307 7.96 1.18 48.83
N GLN A 308 8.02 0.07 48.04
CA GLN A 308 8.54 -1.24 48.49
C GLN A 308 8.76 -2.24 47.31
N LYS A 309 9.83 -3.03 47.38
CA LYS A 309 10.20 -4.26 46.61
C LYS A 309 10.98 -5.16 47.61
N PRO A 310 11.40 -6.41 47.30
CA PRO A 310 10.82 -7.47 46.46
C PRO A 310 10.66 -8.79 47.28
N ILE A 311 10.30 -9.93 46.65
CA ILE A 311 10.58 -11.28 47.20
C ILE A 311 11.17 -12.17 46.08
N ASP A 312 12.03 -13.11 46.49
CA ASP A 312 13.08 -13.77 45.72
C ASP A 312 12.75 -15.23 45.29
N ALA A 313 13.64 -15.85 44.52
CA ALA A 313 13.47 -17.15 43.86
C ALA A 313 13.93 -18.38 44.69
N THR A 314 13.46 -19.57 44.32
CA THR A 314 14.14 -20.92 44.34
C THR A 314 13.10 -22.04 44.09
N ARG A 315 13.40 -23.29 43.69
CA ARG A 315 14.42 -23.96 42.82
C ARG A 315 14.08 -25.48 42.82
N VAL A 316 14.65 -26.29 41.90
CA VAL A 316 14.75 -27.78 41.92
C VAL A 316 13.46 -28.49 41.46
N ALA A 317 13.43 -29.39 40.45
CA ALA A 317 14.26 -30.59 40.33
C ALA A 317 14.53 -31.05 38.89
N GLU A 318 15.71 -31.64 38.69
CA GLU A 318 16.12 -32.39 37.50
C GLU A 318 15.78 -33.88 37.66
N SER A 319 15.50 -34.58 36.55
CA SER A 319 15.74 -36.02 36.46
C SER A 319 15.95 -36.43 34.99
N GLY A 320 17.21 -36.60 34.60
CA GLY A 320 17.55 -37.23 33.33
C GLY A 320 17.61 -38.75 33.45
N ILE A 321 17.25 -39.47 32.37
CA ILE A 321 17.65 -40.86 32.15
C ILE A 321 18.19 -40.96 30.72
N THR A 322 19.36 -41.57 30.57
CA THR A 322 20.14 -41.64 29.34
C THR A 322 20.04 -42.99 28.63
N ALA A 323 20.15 -42.91 27.30
CA ALA A 323 20.84 -43.84 26.41
C ALA A 323 20.19 -45.19 25.98
N GLU A 324 20.28 -45.38 24.66
CA GLU A 324 20.53 -46.64 23.93
C GLU A 324 19.47 -47.76 23.90
N SER A 325 18.71 -47.81 22.80
CA SER A 325 18.84 -48.89 21.80
C SER A 325 17.94 -48.64 20.56
N LYS A 326 18.17 -49.41 19.49
CA LYS A 326 17.38 -49.48 18.24
C LYS A 326 17.63 -48.41 17.16
N VAL A 327 18.89 -48.31 16.74
CA VAL A 327 19.18 -48.14 15.30
C VAL A 327 18.67 -49.38 14.57
N HIS A 328 17.39 -49.42 14.18
CA HIS A 328 16.75 -50.26 13.13
C HIS A 328 15.20 -50.09 13.12
N ASN A 329 14.68 -48.87 12.95
CA ASN A 329 13.27 -48.69 12.52
C ASN A 329 12.96 -47.33 11.84
N VAL A 330 13.90 -46.75 11.10
CA VAL A 330 13.73 -45.41 10.49
C VAL A 330 13.02 -45.47 9.13
N ASN A 331 13.05 -46.60 8.43
CA ASN A 331 12.57 -46.70 7.05
C ASN A 331 11.12 -47.19 6.88
N HIS A 332 10.34 -47.34 7.97
CA HIS A 332 8.95 -47.82 7.88
C HIS A 332 7.90 -46.88 8.49
N ILE A 333 8.32 -45.79 9.15
CA ILE A 333 7.43 -44.74 9.68
C ILE A 333 7.23 -43.60 8.67
N THR A 334 8.18 -43.38 7.75
CA THR A 334 8.09 -42.39 6.67
C THR A 334 6.87 -42.63 5.77
N PHE A 335 6.58 -43.89 5.43
CA PHE A 335 5.55 -44.26 4.45
C PHE A 335 4.09 -44.29 4.99
N GLN A 336 3.85 -43.95 6.26
CA GLN A 336 2.49 -43.77 6.80
C GLN A 336 2.22 -42.40 7.44
N LEU A 337 3.20 -41.50 7.45
CA LEU A 337 2.96 -40.07 7.70
C LEU A 337 2.71 -39.30 6.39
N GLU A 338 3.32 -39.72 5.27
CA GLU A 338 3.08 -39.12 3.95
C GLU A 338 1.62 -39.29 3.49
N SER A 339 0.97 -40.44 3.76
CA SER A 339 -0.43 -40.69 3.39
C SER A 339 -1.49 -40.01 4.28
N ARG A 340 -1.09 -39.23 5.29
CA ARG A 340 -1.98 -38.34 6.05
C ARG A 340 -1.65 -36.85 5.93
N ILE A 341 -0.54 -36.50 5.29
CA ILE A 341 -0.20 -35.11 4.94
C ILE A 341 -0.78 -34.72 3.56
N ASP A 342 -1.13 -35.71 2.74
CA ASP A 342 -1.70 -35.52 1.39
C ASP A 342 -3.18 -35.05 1.35
N SER A 343 -3.79 -34.75 2.51
CA SER A 343 -5.13 -34.15 2.60
C SER A 343 -5.15 -32.65 2.92
N GLN A 344 -3.97 -32.00 3.00
CA GLN A 344 -3.85 -30.55 3.26
C GLN A 344 -2.96 -29.79 2.26
N ARG A 345 -2.74 -30.31 1.04
CA ARG A 345 -2.10 -29.54 -0.05
C ARG A 345 -3.10 -28.89 -0.99
N SER A 346 -2.71 -27.72 -1.51
CA SER A 346 -3.43 -26.82 -2.42
C SER A 346 -4.81 -26.30 -1.95
N LYS A 347 -4.80 -25.38 -0.98
CA LYS A 347 -5.56 -24.13 -1.18
C LYS A 347 -4.68 -23.17 -2.02
N PRO A 348 -5.22 -22.44 -3.02
CA PRO A 348 -4.42 -21.53 -3.84
C PRO A 348 -3.83 -20.39 -2.99
N SER A 349 -2.64 -19.92 -3.37
CA SER A 349 -1.99 -18.79 -2.70
C SER A 349 -2.68 -17.49 -3.10
N PHE A 350 -3.39 -16.91 -2.13
CA PHE A 350 -4.02 -15.60 -2.21
C PHE A 350 -3.05 -14.55 -2.79
N ASN A 351 -3.35 -13.98 -3.97
CA ASN A 351 -2.50 -12.99 -4.67
C ASN A 351 -3.30 -12.09 -5.65
N GLU A 352 -4.64 -12.00 -5.55
CA GLU A 352 -5.49 -11.92 -6.76
C GLU A 352 -6.36 -10.65 -6.98
N LEU A 353 -6.11 -9.53 -6.28
CA LEU A 353 -7.24 -8.64 -5.96
C LEU A 353 -7.22 -7.18 -6.44
N ILE A 354 -6.08 -6.53 -6.74
CA ILE A 354 -6.03 -5.04 -6.87
C ILE A 354 -5.25 -4.51 -8.08
#